data_AF-A0A3M8T5L1-F1
#
_entry.id   AF-A0A3M8T5L1-F1
#
_cell.length_a   1.000
_cell.length_b   1.000
_cell.length_c   1.000
_cell.angle_alpha   90.00
_cell.angle_beta   90.00
_cell.angle_gamma   90.00
#
_symmetry.space_group_name_H-M   'P 1'
#
loop_
_entity.id
_entity.type
_entity.pdbx_description
1 polymer ?
#
loop_
_entity_poly.entity_id
_entity_poly.type
_entity_poly.pdbx_seq_one_letter_code
_entity_poly.pdbx_strand_id
1 'polypeptide(L)'
;MRALSNGTTRCSGTETAARGGSRSKGVRVAAWLPLVCLALQASAAVPAPASPDADDSTQALRTLQQEILASPRDPRGPIQAVLAGHAIGGAIAFTVPLRDLDGDEDAPAPKPQQPAGMSDAEWQAFMRYWNTGVAVSNVDGEASQLNYLLLDIDDDGQRDLAVDYYLGGTGLFSQLEVLQRDPVAGFRLVTTDEGAPGSPRAFTINGRGSDQAIDWIRIAGRTWLAYRDGAYGQDVLTLHRPLSSAGARRQHLPGLRVDYRYVHIALPPDAQDDDVAGSRRALADDPQLLDATNRQLQHLGRLSAGEYRLDSGQRCPLPPTAPEAGEGGQTSEADAWPWRGAGHYTFDYPADFRVRTRHGCYGASLLSARSSYQVSYEHCCRLELYRAPGERVAGLPLRTTRDVARAELIQLDLEDGG
;
A
#
# COMPACT_ATOMS: atom_id res chain seq x y z
N MET A 1 25.48 20.34 33.24
CA MET A 1 25.53 21.00 34.58
C MET A 1 24.67 20.14 35.51
N ARG A 2 25.06 19.53 36.64
CA ARG A 2 26.30 19.40 37.45
C ARG A 2 26.23 18.03 38.20
N ALA A 3 27.27 17.43 38.83
CA ALA A 3 28.71 17.35 38.56
C ALA A 3 29.41 16.42 39.61
N LEU A 4 29.72 15.16 39.27
CA LEU A 4 30.57 14.21 40.04
C LEU A 4 31.43 13.44 39.01
N SER A 5 32.78 13.50 39.04
CA SER A 5 33.71 12.80 39.96
C SER A 5 33.71 11.27 39.71
N ASN A 6 34.82 10.56 39.46
CA ASN A 6 36.27 10.86 39.51
C ASN A 6 37.04 9.81 38.65
N GLY A 7 38.29 10.07 38.23
CA GLY A 7 39.12 8.99 37.64
C GLY A 7 40.31 9.38 36.74
N THR A 8 41.41 9.81 37.34
CA THR A 8 42.77 9.96 36.77
C THR A 8 43.27 8.77 35.92
N THR A 9 44.21 8.93 34.97
CA THR A 9 45.67 8.89 35.25
C THR A 9 46.58 9.28 34.06
N ARG A 10 47.53 10.21 34.32
CA ARG A 10 48.83 10.53 33.64
C ARG A 10 48.80 11.04 32.17
N CYS A 11 49.47 12.14 31.78
CA CYS A 11 50.87 12.62 31.99
C CYS A 11 51.90 11.76 31.23
N SER A 12 52.94 12.29 30.56
CA SER A 12 53.42 13.68 30.34
C SER A 12 54.67 13.63 29.44
N GLY A 13 55.06 14.75 28.79
CA GLY A 13 56.49 14.96 28.49
C GLY A 13 56.82 15.83 27.27
N THR A 14 57.23 17.07 27.53
CA THR A 14 58.01 17.93 26.61
C THR A 14 59.51 17.63 26.71
N GLU A 15 60.32 17.99 25.71
CA GLU A 15 61.66 18.65 25.79
C GLU A 15 62.19 18.88 24.33
N THR A 16 62.56 20.07 23.86
CA THR A 16 63.88 20.79 23.91
C THR A 16 65.10 19.99 23.38
N ALA A 17 66.11 20.56 22.69
CA ALA A 17 66.31 21.90 22.11
C ALA A 17 67.50 21.93 21.09
N ALA A 18 67.52 22.98 20.24
CA ALA A 18 68.66 23.74 19.71
C ALA A 18 70.00 23.07 19.29
N ARG A 19 70.46 23.38 18.05
CA ARG A 19 71.66 24.24 17.78
C ARG A 19 72.00 24.37 16.28
N GLY A 20 72.50 25.54 15.86
CA GLY A 20 73.46 25.63 14.72
C GLY A 20 73.33 26.81 13.74
N GLY A 21 74.19 27.83 13.88
CA GLY A 21 74.72 28.69 12.78
C GLY A 21 73.72 29.50 11.93
N SER A 22 73.44 30.78 12.20
CA SER A 22 74.31 31.96 11.96
C SER A 22 74.80 32.16 10.51
N ARG A 23 74.15 33.10 9.79
CA ARG A 23 74.79 34.36 9.39
C ARG A 23 73.77 35.39 8.87
N SER A 24 73.83 36.59 9.44
CA SER A 24 73.03 37.75 9.04
C SER A 24 73.78 38.64 8.05
N LYS A 25 73.05 39.21 7.08
CA LYS A 25 73.18 40.62 6.67
C LYS A 25 71.78 41.12 6.30
N GLY A 26 71.33 42.16 6.96
CA GLY A 26 69.97 42.67 6.81
C GLY A 26 69.87 43.83 5.83
N VAL A 27 68.66 44.03 5.31
CA VAL A 27 68.15 45.33 4.88
C VAL A 27 66.73 45.44 5.44
N ARG A 28 66.44 46.50 6.19
CA ARG A 28 65.05 46.93 6.47
C ARG A 28 64.58 47.76 5.27
N VAL A 29 63.31 47.63 4.87
CA VAL A 29 62.43 48.75 4.44
C VAL A 29 61.04 48.22 4.02
N ALA A 30 60.02 49.05 4.29
CA ALA A 30 58.65 49.05 3.75
C ALA A 30 57.75 47.81 3.93
N ALA A 31 56.68 48.01 4.71
CA ALA A 31 55.51 47.14 4.77
C ALA A 31 54.71 47.17 3.46
N TRP A 32 54.25 45.98 3.03
CA TRP A 32 53.10 45.81 2.13
C TRP A 32 52.32 44.57 2.60
N LEU A 33 51.04 44.76 2.97
CA LEU A 33 50.05 43.68 3.08
C LEU A 33 49.44 43.46 1.70
N PRO A 34 49.29 42.20 1.26
CA PRO A 34 47.98 41.81 0.76
C PRO A 34 47.54 40.38 1.14
N LEU A 35 46.23 40.29 1.41
CA LEU A 35 45.31 39.16 1.25
C LEU A 35 45.90 37.73 1.18
N VAL A 36 45.67 36.97 2.25
CA VAL A 36 45.51 35.51 2.16
C VAL A 36 44.16 35.22 1.50
N CYS A 37 44.17 34.68 0.27
CA CYS A 37 42.96 34.09 -0.30
C CYS A 37 42.71 32.72 0.34
N LEU A 38 41.70 32.62 1.21
CA LEU A 38 41.14 31.32 1.56
C LEU A 38 40.45 30.73 0.33
N ALA A 39 41.01 29.66 -0.23
CA ALA A 39 40.28 28.82 -1.15
C ALA A 39 39.27 27.97 -0.36
N LEU A 40 38.00 28.40 -0.32
CA LEU A 40 36.92 27.48 0.05
C LEU A 40 36.85 26.40 -1.03
N GLN A 41 37.23 25.17 -0.69
CA GLN A 41 36.81 24.01 -1.47
C GLN A 41 35.33 23.75 -1.15
N ALA A 42 34.46 24.34 -1.97
CA ALA A 42 33.08 23.90 -2.06
C ALA A 42 33.08 22.53 -2.74
N SER A 43 33.04 21.47 -1.94
CA SER A 43 32.73 20.12 -2.43
C SER A 43 31.30 20.12 -2.96
N ALA A 44 31.13 20.47 -4.24
CA ALA A 44 29.88 20.24 -4.94
C ALA A 44 29.63 18.74 -4.93
N ALA A 45 28.63 18.31 -4.15
CA ALA A 45 28.11 16.95 -4.23
C ALA A 45 27.61 16.75 -5.66
N VAL A 46 28.35 15.96 -6.44
CA VAL A 46 27.90 15.56 -7.77
C VAL A 46 26.63 14.73 -7.55
N PRO A 47 25.47 15.13 -8.08
CA PRO A 47 24.28 14.31 -7.98
C PRO A 47 24.57 12.97 -8.63
N ALA A 48 24.29 11.88 -7.94
CA ALA A 48 24.46 10.54 -8.50
C ALA A 48 23.65 10.46 -9.81
N PRO A 49 24.21 9.89 -10.90
CA PRO A 49 23.46 9.74 -12.13
C PRO A 49 22.20 8.92 -11.86
N ALA A 50 21.07 9.36 -12.41
CA ALA A 50 19.81 8.62 -12.31
C ALA A 50 20.02 7.19 -12.84
N SER A 51 19.50 6.21 -12.11
CA SER A 51 19.48 4.83 -12.59
C SER A 51 18.60 4.74 -13.85
N PRO A 52 19.01 3.99 -14.89
CA PRO A 52 18.15 3.76 -16.06
C PRO A 52 16.76 3.22 -15.68
N ASP A 53 16.67 2.32 -14.70
CA ASP A 53 15.39 1.79 -14.20
C ASP A 53 14.52 2.87 -13.51
N ALA A 54 15.10 3.98 -13.02
CA ALA A 54 14.36 5.05 -12.36
C ALA A 54 13.66 5.93 -13.39
N ASP A 55 14.37 6.30 -14.46
CA ASP A 55 13.81 7.00 -15.61
C ASP A 55 12.77 6.13 -16.34
N ASP A 56 13.07 4.84 -16.57
CA ASP A 56 12.12 3.87 -17.14
C ASP A 56 10.85 3.75 -16.27
N SER A 57 10.97 3.61 -14.94
CA SER A 57 9.80 3.51 -14.05
C SER A 57 8.95 4.78 -14.04
N THR A 58 9.59 5.95 -14.08
CA THR A 58 8.89 7.23 -14.17
C THR A 58 8.18 7.38 -15.51
N GLN A 59 8.79 6.92 -16.60
CA GLN A 59 8.18 6.97 -17.92
C GLN A 59 7.01 5.98 -18.06
N ALA A 60 7.11 4.77 -17.49
CA ALA A 60 5.99 3.83 -17.43
C ALA A 60 4.83 4.37 -16.59
N LEU A 61 5.11 5.00 -15.43
CA LEU A 61 4.08 5.68 -14.63
C LEU A 61 3.44 6.88 -15.36
N ARG A 62 4.17 7.63 -16.20
CA ARG A 62 3.58 8.67 -17.08
C ARG A 62 2.61 8.08 -18.11
N THR A 63 2.95 6.94 -18.70
CA THR A 63 2.06 6.23 -19.63
C THR A 63 0.76 5.84 -18.92
N LEU A 64 0.87 5.14 -17.78
CA LEU A 64 -0.28 4.77 -16.96
C LEU A 64 -1.10 5.99 -16.52
N GLN A 65 -0.46 7.09 -16.09
CA GLN A 65 -1.14 8.33 -15.72
C GLN A 65 -2.02 8.87 -16.87
N GLN A 66 -1.48 8.92 -18.09
CA GLN A 66 -2.22 9.41 -19.26
C GLN A 66 -3.40 8.49 -19.61
N GLU A 67 -3.20 7.17 -19.56
CA GLU A 67 -4.24 6.19 -19.83
C GLU A 67 -5.33 6.17 -18.75
N ILE A 68 -4.97 6.29 -17.46
CA ILE A 68 -5.91 6.40 -16.34
C ILE A 68 -6.76 7.67 -16.46
N LEU A 69 -6.15 8.81 -16.83
CA LEU A 69 -6.88 10.07 -17.06
C LEU A 69 -7.80 10.03 -18.29
N ALA A 70 -7.48 9.19 -19.28
CA ALA A 70 -8.30 8.97 -20.48
C ALA A 70 -9.32 7.82 -20.32
N SER A 71 -9.21 7.04 -19.24
CA SER A 71 -9.98 5.81 -19.04
C SER A 71 -11.48 6.10 -18.88
N PRO A 72 -12.37 5.36 -19.58
CA PRO A 72 -13.81 5.47 -19.36
C PRO A 72 -14.19 4.95 -17.96
N ARG A 73 -15.42 5.24 -17.54
CA ARG A 73 -16.00 4.67 -16.32
C ARG A 73 -16.05 3.15 -16.40
N ASP A 74 -15.37 2.47 -15.47
CA ASP A 74 -15.36 1.01 -15.33
C ASP A 74 -15.77 0.63 -13.89
N PRO A 75 -16.74 -0.29 -13.68
CA PRO A 75 -17.11 -0.80 -12.37
C PRO A 75 -15.94 -1.42 -11.58
N ARG A 76 -14.94 -1.99 -12.28
CA ARG A 76 -13.71 -2.54 -11.69
C ARG A 76 -12.75 -1.46 -11.17
N GLY A 77 -12.98 -0.20 -11.56
CA GLY A 77 -12.09 0.92 -11.29
C GLY A 77 -11.14 1.22 -12.47
N PRO A 78 -10.75 2.49 -12.65
CA PRO A 78 -10.01 2.93 -13.83
C PRO A 78 -8.55 2.45 -13.84
N ILE A 79 -7.90 2.29 -12.68
CA ILE A 79 -6.57 1.65 -12.59
C ILE A 79 -6.65 0.20 -13.04
N GLN A 80 -7.56 -0.58 -12.47
CA GLN A 80 -7.74 -1.99 -12.78
C GLN A 80 -8.03 -2.21 -14.27
N ALA A 81 -8.83 -1.34 -14.89
CA ALA A 81 -9.11 -1.38 -16.32
C ALA A 81 -7.85 -1.14 -17.19
N VAL A 82 -6.99 -0.18 -16.81
CA VAL A 82 -5.74 0.14 -17.52
C VAL A 82 -4.67 -0.94 -17.30
N LEU A 83 -4.47 -1.39 -16.05
CA LEU A 83 -3.51 -2.47 -15.74
C LEU A 83 -3.86 -3.76 -16.49
N ALA A 84 -5.14 -4.13 -16.58
CA ALA A 84 -5.60 -5.26 -17.38
C ALA A 84 -5.30 -5.10 -18.88
N GLY A 85 -5.23 -3.87 -19.40
CA GLY A 85 -4.80 -3.57 -20.77
C GLY A 85 -3.31 -3.84 -21.03
N HIS A 86 -2.49 -3.84 -19.97
CA HIS A 86 -1.06 -4.17 -20.02
C HIS A 86 -0.73 -5.57 -19.49
N ALA A 87 -1.73 -6.42 -19.22
CA ALA A 87 -1.52 -7.76 -18.68
C ALA A 87 -0.60 -8.61 -19.57
N ILE A 88 0.31 -9.37 -18.94
CA ILE A 88 1.36 -10.09 -19.68
C ILE A 88 0.84 -11.42 -20.22
N GLY A 89 1.03 -11.65 -21.52
CA GLY A 89 0.78 -12.95 -22.16
C GLY A 89 1.94 -13.94 -21.99
N GLY A 90 1.64 -15.24 -22.04
CA GLY A 90 2.66 -16.30 -22.03
C GLY A 90 3.17 -16.73 -20.64
N ALA A 91 2.67 -16.10 -19.58
CA ALA A 91 2.87 -16.56 -18.21
C ALA A 91 2.14 -17.88 -17.95
N ILE A 92 2.68 -18.72 -17.06
CA ILE A 92 2.06 -20.00 -16.66
C ILE A 92 1.80 -19.98 -15.17
N ALA A 93 0.52 -19.93 -14.81
CA ALA A 93 0.07 -20.09 -13.44
C ALA A 93 -0.20 -21.57 -13.10
N PHE A 94 0.20 -22.01 -11.92
CA PHE A 94 -0.11 -23.33 -11.39
C PHE A 94 -0.07 -23.34 -9.86
N THR A 95 -0.72 -24.30 -9.22
CA THR A 95 -0.83 -24.41 -7.77
C THR A 95 -0.30 -25.76 -7.30
N VAL A 96 0.39 -25.78 -6.16
CA VAL A 96 0.80 -27.01 -5.48
C VAL A 96 0.22 -27.02 -4.06
N PRO A 97 -0.60 -28.03 -3.69
CA PRO A 97 -1.07 -28.21 -2.31
C PRO A 97 0.10 -28.52 -1.37
N LEU A 98 0.10 -27.92 -0.18
CA LEU A 98 1.06 -28.19 0.89
C LEU A 98 0.64 -29.34 1.82
N ARG A 99 -0.64 -29.70 1.76
CA ARG A 99 -1.28 -30.79 2.50
C ARG A 99 -2.29 -31.49 1.59
N ASP A 100 -2.71 -32.71 1.94
CA ASP A 100 -3.88 -33.29 1.29
C ASP A 100 -5.14 -32.46 1.61
N LEU A 101 -5.95 -32.18 0.60
CA LEU A 101 -7.18 -31.41 0.74
C LEU A 101 -8.40 -32.31 0.98
N ASP A 102 -8.26 -33.64 0.80
CA ASP A 102 -9.32 -34.63 1.00
C ASP A 102 -9.52 -35.04 2.48
N GLY A 103 -8.80 -34.41 3.42
CA GLY A 103 -9.10 -34.43 4.85
C GLY A 103 -8.27 -35.38 5.73
N ASP A 104 -7.24 -36.00 5.18
CA ASP A 104 -6.22 -36.74 5.96
C ASP A 104 -5.00 -35.82 6.21
N GLU A 105 -4.91 -35.24 7.41
CA GLU A 105 -3.82 -34.32 7.77
C GLU A 105 -2.44 -35.01 7.85
N ASP A 106 -2.40 -36.35 7.95
CA ASP A 106 -1.18 -37.15 7.97
C ASP A 106 -0.74 -37.62 6.57
N ALA A 107 -1.56 -37.40 5.53
CA ALA A 107 -1.25 -37.80 4.16
C ALA A 107 -0.13 -36.92 3.54
N PRO A 108 0.86 -37.53 2.84
CA PRO A 108 1.96 -36.78 2.26
C PRO A 108 1.47 -35.88 1.12
N ALA A 109 1.91 -34.62 1.12
CA ALA A 109 1.56 -33.63 0.12
C ALA A 109 1.72 -34.16 -1.33
N PRO A 110 0.73 -33.94 -2.22
CA PRO A 110 0.76 -34.48 -3.56
C PRO A 110 1.96 -33.94 -4.35
N LYS A 111 2.63 -34.83 -5.10
CA LYS A 111 3.78 -34.42 -5.93
C LYS A 111 3.33 -33.42 -7.00
N PRO A 112 4.08 -32.33 -7.23
CA PRO A 112 3.83 -31.42 -8.33
C PRO A 112 3.71 -32.14 -9.67
N GLN A 113 2.81 -31.66 -10.54
CA GLN A 113 2.65 -32.13 -11.93
C GLN A 113 3.05 -31.02 -12.91
N GLN A 114 3.65 -31.39 -14.04
CA GLN A 114 4.13 -30.43 -15.05
C GLN A 114 2.93 -29.70 -15.68
N PRO A 115 2.82 -28.36 -15.52
CA PRO A 115 1.73 -27.58 -16.11
C PRO A 115 1.82 -27.54 -17.64
N ALA A 116 0.67 -27.42 -18.29
CA ALA A 116 0.60 -27.27 -19.75
C ALA A 116 1.36 -26.02 -20.22
N GLY A 117 2.17 -26.16 -21.28
CA GLY A 117 3.00 -25.09 -21.84
C GLY A 117 4.34 -24.86 -21.12
N MET A 118 4.61 -25.54 -20.00
CA MET A 118 5.93 -25.52 -19.36
C MET A 118 6.85 -26.52 -20.05
N SER A 119 8.01 -26.07 -20.52
CA SER A 119 9.00 -26.95 -21.17
C SER A 119 9.69 -27.85 -20.16
N ASP A 120 10.25 -28.96 -20.64
CA ASP A 120 11.00 -29.90 -19.79
C ASP A 120 12.17 -29.25 -19.06
N ALA A 121 12.82 -28.25 -19.67
CA ALA A 121 13.92 -27.50 -19.06
C ALA A 121 13.47 -26.55 -17.93
N GLU A 122 12.25 -26.05 -18.00
CA GLU A 122 11.63 -25.25 -16.93
C GLU A 122 11.06 -26.15 -15.84
N TRP A 123 10.46 -27.28 -16.21
CA TRP A 123 10.00 -28.28 -15.26
C TRP A 123 11.15 -28.86 -14.45
N GLN A 124 12.27 -29.19 -15.09
CA GLN A 124 13.48 -29.60 -14.37
C GLN A 124 14.05 -28.50 -13.48
N ALA A 125 13.93 -27.22 -13.86
CA ALA A 125 14.34 -26.10 -13.00
C ALA A 125 13.42 -25.96 -11.77
N PHE A 126 12.11 -26.02 -11.98
CA PHE A 126 11.12 -26.03 -10.90
C PHE A 126 11.35 -27.20 -9.95
N MET A 127 11.53 -28.42 -10.47
CA MET A 127 11.78 -29.60 -9.64
C MET A 127 13.12 -29.54 -8.89
N ARG A 128 14.16 -28.88 -9.42
CA ARG A 128 15.40 -28.63 -8.66
C ARG A 128 15.13 -27.72 -7.46
N TYR A 129 14.44 -26.60 -7.67
CA TYR A 129 14.03 -25.68 -6.60
C TYR A 129 13.12 -26.36 -5.57
N TRP A 130 12.05 -27.03 -6.01
CA TRP A 130 11.11 -27.76 -5.14
C TRP A 130 11.81 -28.79 -4.25
N ASN A 131 12.72 -29.58 -4.83
CA ASN A 131 13.46 -30.61 -4.10
C ASN A 131 14.48 -30.07 -3.09
N THR A 132 14.75 -28.75 -3.04
CA THR A 132 15.54 -28.14 -1.95
C THR A 132 14.76 -28.06 -0.63
N GLY A 133 13.43 -28.13 -0.68
CA GLY A 133 12.55 -27.88 0.46
C GLY A 133 12.35 -26.39 0.81
N VAL A 134 13.16 -25.47 0.25
CA VAL A 134 13.11 -24.02 0.58
C VAL A 134 11.72 -23.43 0.31
N ALA A 135 11.06 -23.87 -0.76
CA ALA A 135 9.70 -23.47 -1.10
C ALA A 135 8.67 -23.75 0.01
N VAL A 136 8.91 -24.79 0.82
CA VAL A 136 7.99 -25.24 1.88
C VAL A 136 8.48 -24.75 3.25
N SER A 137 9.79 -24.68 3.48
CA SER A 137 10.35 -24.22 4.76
C SER A 137 10.21 -22.71 5.01
N ASN A 138 9.98 -21.92 3.96
CA ASN A 138 9.77 -20.47 4.06
C ASN A 138 8.29 -20.10 4.33
N VAL A 139 7.40 -21.09 4.39
CA VAL A 139 5.95 -20.89 4.57
C VAL A 139 5.60 -20.86 6.06
N ASP A 140 6.05 -19.80 6.73
CA ASP A 140 5.60 -19.50 8.10
C ASP A 140 4.18 -18.91 8.06
N GLY A 141 3.17 -19.78 7.88
CA GLY A 141 1.79 -19.30 7.76
C GLY A 141 0.68 -20.36 7.66
N GLU A 142 -0.55 -19.86 7.51
CA GLU A 142 -1.79 -20.65 7.42
C GLU A 142 -2.01 -21.34 6.05
N ALA A 143 -1.12 -21.14 5.08
CA ALA A 143 -1.25 -21.65 3.71
C ALA A 143 -1.62 -23.15 3.62
N SER A 144 -2.63 -23.47 2.80
CA SER A 144 -2.93 -24.84 2.36
C SER A 144 -2.25 -25.21 1.03
N GLN A 145 -1.76 -24.20 0.29
CA GLN A 145 -1.19 -24.34 -1.04
C GLN A 145 -0.21 -23.20 -1.35
N LEU A 146 0.65 -23.43 -2.35
CA LEU A 146 1.48 -22.41 -2.98
C LEU A 146 0.99 -22.14 -4.39
N ASN A 147 0.83 -20.86 -4.73
CA ASN A 147 0.51 -20.41 -6.08
C ASN A 147 1.82 -20.00 -6.77
N TYR A 148 2.04 -20.50 -7.98
CA TYR A 148 3.24 -20.22 -8.76
C TYR A 148 2.88 -19.54 -10.07
N LEU A 149 3.74 -18.60 -10.49
CA LEU A 149 3.69 -17.97 -11.80
C LEU A 149 5.07 -18.04 -12.46
N LEU A 150 5.18 -18.72 -13.59
CA LEU A 150 6.35 -18.60 -14.47
C LEU A 150 6.17 -17.43 -15.44
N LEU A 151 7.11 -16.50 -15.43
CA LEU A 151 7.08 -15.26 -16.21
C LEU A 151 8.51 -14.76 -16.46
N ASP A 152 8.78 -14.15 -17.61
CA ASP A 152 10.04 -13.43 -17.87
C ASP A 152 9.99 -12.07 -17.14
N ILE A 153 10.74 -11.95 -16.03
CA ILE A 153 10.65 -10.83 -15.09
C ILE A 153 11.80 -9.82 -15.27
N ASP A 154 13.01 -10.27 -15.66
CA ASP A 154 14.14 -9.38 -15.94
C ASP A 154 14.33 -9.00 -17.43
N ASP A 155 13.52 -9.55 -18.34
CA ASP A 155 13.57 -9.42 -19.80
C ASP A 155 14.74 -10.16 -20.48
N ASP A 156 15.28 -11.24 -19.89
CA ASP A 156 16.35 -12.06 -20.50
C ASP A 156 15.86 -13.11 -21.52
N GLY A 157 14.53 -13.30 -21.63
CA GLY A 157 13.90 -14.28 -22.51
C GLY A 157 13.69 -15.68 -21.89
N GLN A 158 14.02 -15.87 -20.62
CA GLN A 158 13.72 -17.05 -19.82
C GLN A 158 12.64 -16.72 -18.80
N ARG A 159 11.87 -17.73 -18.37
CA ARG A 159 10.86 -17.53 -17.31
C ARG A 159 11.47 -17.75 -15.94
N ASP A 160 11.43 -16.71 -15.13
CA ASP A 160 11.62 -16.67 -13.69
C ASP A 160 10.38 -17.22 -12.96
N LEU A 161 10.49 -17.40 -11.65
CA LEU A 161 9.43 -17.93 -10.80
C LEU A 161 8.99 -16.91 -9.76
N ALA A 162 7.71 -16.58 -9.75
CA ALA A 162 7.07 -15.90 -8.63
C ALA A 162 6.22 -16.89 -7.82
N VAL A 163 6.20 -16.72 -6.50
CA VAL A 163 5.49 -17.58 -5.54
C VAL A 163 4.59 -16.73 -4.67
N ASP A 164 3.27 -16.89 -4.81
CA ASP A 164 2.25 -16.26 -3.97
C ASP A 164 1.70 -17.28 -2.97
N TYR A 165 1.59 -16.89 -1.70
CA TYR A 165 1.02 -17.72 -0.65
C TYR A 165 0.40 -16.92 0.50
N TYR A 166 -0.57 -17.55 1.15
CA TYR A 166 -1.32 -16.98 2.26
C TYR A 166 -0.55 -17.16 3.59
N LEU A 167 -0.17 -16.06 4.22
CA LEU A 167 0.52 -16.06 5.51
C LEU A 167 -0.44 -16.30 6.68
N GLY A 168 -1.65 -15.75 6.64
CA GLY A 168 -2.61 -15.90 7.74
C GLY A 168 -3.07 -14.61 8.39
N GLY A 169 -3.63 -14.76 9.58
CA GLY A 169 -3.94 -13.66 10.50
C GLY A 169 -5.23 -12.90 10.19
N THR A 170 -5.55 -11.96 11.07
CA THR A 170 -6.79 -11.18 11.00
C THR A 170 -6.89 -10.31 9.75
N GLY A 171 -5.76 -9.78 9.25
CA GLY A 171 -5.68 -9.04 7.99
C GLY A 171 -5.79 -9.88 6.72
N LEU A 172 -5.81 -11.22 6.79
CA LEU A 172 -5.64 -12.10 5.64
C LEU A 172 -4.42 -11.73 4.78
N PHE A 173 -3.22 -11.83 5.36
CA PHE A 173 -2.00 -11.45 4.66
C PHE A 173 -1.60 -12.51 3.63
N SER A 174 -1.17 -12.05 2.45
CA SER A 174 -0.46 -12.88 1.46
C SER A 174 0.93 -12.30 1.19
N GLN A 175 1.88 -13.17 0.81
CA GLN A 175 3.25 -12.84 0.44
C GLN A 175 3.55 -13.34 -0.98
N LEU A 176 4.15 -12.47 -1.78
CA LEU A 176 4.67 -12.75 -3.11
C LEU A 176 6.20 -12.70 -3.09
N GLU A 177 6.87 -13.83 -3.28
CA GLU A 177 8.32 -13.92 -3.48
C GLU A 177 8.67 -14.00 -4.97
N VAL A 178 9.85 -13.50 -5.36
CA VAL A 178 10.35 -13.56 -6.73
C VAL A 178 11.74 -14.17 -6.77
N LEU A 179 11.92 -15.20 -7.60
CA LEU A 179 13.12 -15.99 -7.75
C LEU A 179 13.62 -15.95 -9.19
N GLN A 180 14.89 -15.58 -9.37
CA GLN A 180 15.55 -15.61 -10.67
C GLN A 180 15.81 -17.05 -11.09
N ARG A 181 15.69 -17.35 -12.38
CA ARG A 181 16.11 -18.63 -12.93
C ARG A 181 17.62 -18.84 -12.78
N ASP A 182 18.02 -20.03 -12.34
CA ASP A 182 19.42 -20.39 -12.14
C ASP A 182 19.75 -21.73 -12.83
N PRO A 183 20.84 -21.83 -13.61
CA PRO A 183 21.17 -23.06 -14.33
C PRO A 183 21.44 -24.24 -13.38
N VAL A 184 21.99 -23.98 -12.19
CA VAL A 184 22.34 -25.01 -11.20
C VAL A 184 21.20 -25.25 -10.23
N ALA A 185 20.75 -24.22 -9.51
CA ALA A 185 19.71 -24.33 -8.48
C ALA A 185 18.28 -24.48 -9.05
N GLY A 186 18.08 -24.18 -10.33
CA GLY A 186 16.76 -24.12 -10.96
C GLY A 186 16.13 -22.74 -10.80
N PHE A 187 15.82 -22.36 -9.56
CA PHE A 187 15.40 -21.01 -9.18
C PHE A 187 16.05 -20.62 -7.86
N ARG A 188 16.41 -19.34 -7.70
CA ARG A 188 16.99 -18.80 -6.46
C ARG A 188 16.48 -17.39 -6.15
N LEU A 189 16.42 -17.06 -4.87
CA LEU A 189 16.26 -15.69 -4.42
C LEU A 189 17.46 -14.85 -4.86
N VAL A 190 17.22 -13.60 -5.26
CA VAL A 190 18.28 -12.63 -5.56
C VAL A 190 18.68 -11.94 -4.25
N THR A 191 19.77 -12.41 -3.66
CA THR A 191 20.46 -11.70 -2.58
C THR A 191 21.05 -10.40 -3.11
N THR A 192 20.81 -9.29 -2.42
CA THR A 192 21.57 -8.04 -2.63
C THR A 192 23.03 -8.23 -2.20
N ASP A 193 23.94 -7.41 -2.73
CA ASP A 193 25.40 -7.50 -2.48
C ASP A 193 25.84 -7.09 -1.05
N GLU A 194 25.32 -7.77 -0.02
CA GLU A 194 26.00 -7.98 1.25
C GLU A 194 25.69 -9.41 1.72
N GLY A 195 26.69 -10.16 2.21
CA GLY A 195 26.59 -11.58 2.53
C GLY A 195 25.74 -11.94 3.76
N ALA A 196 24.82 -11.06 4.17
CA ALA A 196 23.68 -11.42 5.00
C ALA A 196 22.62 -12.11 4.13
N PRO A 197 21.73 -12.95 4.71
CA PRO A 197 20.48 -13.29 4.03
C PRO A 197 19.62 -12.04 3.98
N GLY A 198 19.82 -11.21 2.94
CA GLY A 198 18.85 -10.20 2.57
C GLY A 198 17.52 -10.88 2.36
N SER A 199 16.46 -10.36 2.99
CA SER A 199 15.10 -10.88 2.85
C SER A 199 14.77 -11.14 1.38
N PRO A 200 13.95 -12.16 1.06
CA PRO A 200 13.35 -12.26 -0.26
C PRO A 200 12.88 -10.88 -0.72
N ARG A 201 12.97 -10.57 -2.02
CA ARG A 201 12.25 -9.42 -2.59
C ARG A 201 10.76 -9.76 -2.59
N ALA A 202 10.20 -9.69 -1.39
CA ALA A 202 8.87 -10.08 -1.01
C ALA A 202 7.98 -8.85 -0.99
N PHE A 203 6.79 -9.01 -1.54
CA PHE A 203 5.72 -8.03 -1.45
C PHE A 203 4.61 -8.65 -0.62
N THR A 204 4.06 -7.91 0.34
CA THR A 204 2.91 -8.37 1.11
C THR A 204 1.68 -7.53 0.80
N ILE A 205 0.52 -8.19 0.83
CA ILE A 205 -0.79 -7.54 0.72
C ILE A 205 -1.67 -7.94 1.91
N ASN A 206 -2.48 -7.00 2.38
CA ASN A 206 -3.38 -7.16 3.53
C ASN A 206 -4.83 -7.33 3.05
N GLY A 207 -5.23 -8.56 2.72
CA GLY A 207 -6.47 -8.88 1.99
C GLY A 207 -7.79 -8.46 2.65
N ARG A 208 -7.78 -8.21 3.96
CA ARG A 208 -8.93 -7.80 4.80
C ARG A 208 -8.64 -6.55 5.64
N GLY A 209 -7.57 -5.81 5.36
CA GLY A 209 -7.17 -4.61 6.11
C GLY A 209 -6.63 -3.45 5.27
N SER A 210 -6.36 -3.68 3.98
CA SER A 210 -6.11 -2.63 2.99
C SER A 210 -6.79 -2.98 1.65
N ASP A 211 -6.87 -2.02 0.73
CA ASP A 211 -7.26 -2.26 -0.66
C ASP A 211 -5.98 -2.37 -1.53
N GLN A 212 -5.14 -3.35 -1.20
CA GLN A 212 -3.87 -3.60 -1.87
C GLN A 212 -4.01 -4.56 -3.05
N ALA A 213 -3.23 -4.39 -4.11
CA ALA A 213 -3.19 -5.35 -5.21
C ALA A 213 -1.81 -5.40 -5.86
N ILE A 214 -1.49 -6.55 -6.46
CA ILE A 214 -0.29 -6.75 -7.27
C ILE A 214 -0.70 -7.26 -8.65
N ASP A 215 -0.31 -6.52 -9.68
CA ASP A 215 -0.51 -6.88 -11.09
C ASP A 215 0.83 -7.02 -11.80
N TRP A 216 0.99 -8.06 -12.62
CA TRP A 216 2.12 -8.16 -13.55
C TRP A 216 1.74 -7.51 -14.88
N ILE A 217 2.49 -6.49 -15.28
CA ILE A 217 2.20 -5.71 -16.49
C ILE A 217 3.43 -5.54 -17.39
N ARG A 218 3.21 -5.35 -18.70
CA ARG A 218 4.27 -5.07 -19.68
C ARG A 218 4.07 -3.71 -20.36
N ILE A 219 5.00 -2.80 -20.13
CA ILE A 219 5.00 -1.45 -20.71
C ILE A 219 6.33 -1.22 -21.43
N ALA A 220 6.29 -0.70 -22.66
CA ALA A 220 7.47 -0.39 -23.48
C ALA A 220 8.50 -1.55 -23.60
N GLY A 221 8.04 -2.80 -23.57
CA GLY A 221 8.91 -3.97 -23.65
C GLY A 221 9.65 -4.30 -22.35
N ARG A 222 9.16 -3.81 -21.19
CA ARG A 222 9.65 -4.13 -19.85
C ARG A 222 8.56 -4.79 -19.01
N THR A 223 8.90 -5.88 -18.32
CA THR A 223 8.05 -6.45 -17.27
C THR A 223 8.15 -5.60 -16.00
N TRP A 224 6.99 -5.32 -15.38
CA TRP A 224 6.86 -4.62 -14.11
C TRP A 224 5.92 -5.37 -13.18
N LEU A 225 6.26 -5.38 -11.89
CA LEU A 225 5.33 -5.64 -10.81
C LEU A 225 4.69 -4.30 -10.43
N ALA A 226 3.40 -4.16 -10.68
CA ALA A 226 2.62 -3.00 -10.31
C ALA A 226 1.98 -3.23 -8.93
N TYR A 227 2.44 -2.50 -7.92
CA TYR A 227 1.90 -2.58 -6.56
C TYR A 227 0.99 -1.37 -6.30
N ARG A 228 -0.28 -1.63 -6.03
CA ARG A 228 -1.31 -0.65 -5.68
C ARG A 228 -1.60 -0.73 -4.19
N ASP A 229 -1.59 0.42 -3.52
CA ASP A 229 -2.09 0.59 -2.15
C ASP A 229 -3.29 1.56 -2.18
N GLY A 230 -4.48 1.04 -1.87
CA GLY A 230 -5.74 1.75 -1.95
C GLY A 230 -6.30 2.15 -0.58
N ALA A 231 -6.80 3.37 -0.51
CA ALA A 231 -7.68 3.85 0.53
C ALA A 231 -8.93 4.46 -0.11
N TYR A 232 -10.01 4.64 0.64
CA TYR A 232 -11.18 5.31 0.09
C TYR A 232 -10.82 6.70 -0.46
N GLY A 233 -11.11 6.91 -1.75
CA GLY A 233 -10.84 8.18 -2.43
C GLY A 233 -9.48 8.30 -3.10
N GLN A 234 -8.53 7.39 -2.85
CA GLN A 234 -7.16 7.51 -3.35
C GLN A 234 -6.49 6.13 -3.54
N ASP A 235 -5.93 5.86 -4.71
CA ASP A 235 -4.96 4.79 -4.92
C ASP A 235 -3.54 5.37 -5.04
N VAL A 236 -2.53 4.68 -4.53
CA VAL A 236 -1.11 4.92 -4.86
C VAL A 236 -0.58 3.71 -5.61
N LEU A 237 -0.09 3.93 -6.83
CA LEU A 237 0.49 2.91 -7.69
C LEU A 237 2.00 3.08 -7.79
N THR A 238 2.74 1.98 -7.61
CA THR A 238 4.21 1.93 -7.75
C THR A 238 4.61 0.81 -8.70
N LEU A 239 5.72 0.99 -9.43
CA LEU A 239 6.25 -0.01 -10.36
C LEU A 239 7.62 -0.51 -9.91
N HIS A 240 7.74 -1.83 -9.81
CA HIS A 240 8.94 -2.52 -9.33
C HIS A 240 9.49 -3.45 -10.41
N ARG A 241 10.82 -3.59 -10.48
CA ARG A 241 11.50 -4.63 -11.27
C ARG A 241 12.27 -5.54 -10.30
N PRO A 242 11.61 -6.54 -9.70
CA PRO A 242 12.16 -7.28 -8.56
C PRO A 242 13.39 -8.13 -8.87
N LEU A 243 13.80 -8.28 -10.13
CA LEU A 243 15.07 -8.92 -10.51
C LEU A 243 16.12 -7.92 -11.05
N SER A 244 15.81 -6.62 -11.14
CA SER A 244 16.79 -5.63 -11.59
C SER A 244 17.82 -5.29 -10.50
N SER A 245 19.08 -5.18 -10.92
CA SER A 245 20.21 -4.83 -10.04
C SER A 245 20.10 -3.41 -9.47
N ALA A 246 19.43 -2.48 -10.18
CA ALA A 246 19.29 -1.10 -9.74
C ALA A 246 18.08 -0.83 -8.81
N GLY A 247 17.20 -1.80 -8.60
CA GLY A 247 16.14 -1.71 -7.59
C GLY A 247 16.65 -1.67 -6.14
N ALA A 248 17.88 -2.13 -5.87
CA ALA A 248 18.39 -2.38 -4.52
C ALA A 248 18.88 -1.15 -3.73
N ARG A 249 18.89 0.05 -4.32
CA ARG A 249 19.56 1.24 -3.73
C ARG A 249 18.75 2.54 -3.85
N ARG A 250 17.42 2.45 -3.93
CA ARG A 250 16.57 3.64 -3.98
C ARG A 250 16.19 4.08 -2.57
N GLN A 251 16.46 5.35 -2.25
CA GLN A 251 15.91 6.03 -1.07
C GLN A 251 14.52 6.63 -1.37
N HIS A 252 14.22 6.86 -2.65
CA HIS A 252 12.95 7.43 -3.12
C HIS A 252 12.41 6.57 -4.26
N LEU A 253 11.12 6.25 -4.22
CA LEU A 253 10.42 5.47 -5.22
C LEU A 253 9.41 6.36 -5.97
N PRO A 254 9.49 6.48 -7.30
CA PRO A 254 8.44 7.10 -8.09
C PRO A 254 7.11 6.36 -7.90
N GLY A 255 6.05 7.11 -7.60
CA GLY A 255 4.69 6.61 -7.51
C GLY A 255 3.71 7.46 -8.33
N LEU A 256 2.53 6.92 -8.57
CA LEU A 256 1.40 7.62 -9.17
C LEU A 256 0.24 7.62 -8.17
N ARG A 257 -0.07 8.79 -7.60
CA ARG A 257 -1.30 8.98 -6.82
C ARG A 257 -2.46 9.21 -7.78
N VAL A 258 -3.53 8.45 -7.62
CA VAL A 258 -4.79 8.63 -8.34
C VAL A 258 -5.88 8.94 -7.33
N ASP A 259 -6.41 10.16 -7.43
CA ASP A 259 -7.50 10.66 -6.62
C ASP A 259 -8.82 10.48 -7.34
N TYR A 260 -9.87 10.16 -6.58
CA TYR A 260 -11.18 9.85 -7.11
C TYR A 260 -12.29 10.77 -6.61
N ARG A 261 -13.37 10.85 -7.38
CA ARG A 261 -14.69 11.28 -6.92
C ARG A 261 -15.62 10.08 -6.90
N TYR A 262 -16.40 9.98 -5.83
CA TYR A 262 -17.35 8.89 -5.62
C TYR A 262 -18.78 9.42 -5.75
N VAL A 263 -19.60 8.73 -6.54
CA VAL A 263 -21.05 8.98 -6.60
C VAL A 263 -21.76 7.76 -6.05
N HIS A 264 -22.51 7.95 -4.96
CA HIS A 264 -23.28 6.88 -4.32
C HIS A 264 -24.77 7.04 -4.56
N ILE A 265 -25.44 5.90 -4.69
CA ILE A 265 -26.90 5.76 -4.68
C ILE A 265 -27.23 4.69 -3.65
N ALA A 266 -27.90 5.06 -2.58
CA ALA A 266 -28.43 4.11 -1.60
C ALA A 266 -29.55 3.28 -2.24
N LEU A 267 -29.43 1.96 -2.11
CA LEU A 267 -30.43 0.98 -2.51
C LEU A 267 -31.23 0.52 -1.29
N PRO A 268 -32.39 -0.14 -1.49
CA PRO A 268 -33.09 -0.86 -0.43
C PRO A 268 -32.20 -1.97 0.18
N PRO A 269 -32.41 -2.34 1.46
CA PRO A 269 -31.63 -3.37 2.15
C PRO A 269 -31.79 -4.76 1.50
N ASP A 270 -30.66 -5.41 1.29
CA ASP A 270 -30.52 -6.72 0.68
C ASP A 270 -30.23 -7.83 1.72
N ALA A 271 -29.79 -9.01 1.28
CA ALA A 271 -29.48 -10.13 2.16
C ALA A 271 -28.11 -10.05 2.86
N GLN A 272 -27.30 -9.02 2.59
CA GLN A 272 -26.00 -8.77 3.26
C GLN A 272 -26.13 -7.79 4.44
N ASP A 273 -27.34 -7.31 4.73
CA ASP A 273 -27.65 -6.51 5.92
C ASP A 273 -28.05 -7.42 7.09
N ASP A 274 -27.31 -7.29 8.19
CA ASP A 274 -27.42 -8.12 9.41
C ASP A 274 -28.81 -8.05 10.08
N ASP A 275 -29.61 -7.01 9.77
CA ASP A 275 -31.03 -6.90 10.12
C ASP A 275 -31.86 -6.33 8.96
N VAL A 276 -31.86 -7.04 7.83
CA VAL A 276 -32.70 -6.71 6.66
C VAL A 276 -34.19 -6.52 7.00
N ALA A 277 -34.71 -7.18 8.04
CA ALA A 277 -36.10 -7.06 8.46
C ALA A 277 -36.36 -5.72 9.19
N GLY A 278 -35.47 -5.34 10.10
CA GLY A 278 -35.47 -4.02 10.76
C GLY A 278 -35.28 -2.89 9.78
N SER A 279 -34.29 -2.98 8.87
CA SER A 279 -34.04 -1.97 7.84
C SER A 279 -35.25 -1.77 6.91
N ARG A 280 -35.92 -2.86 6.50
CA ARG A 280 -37.18 -2.76 5.72
C ARG A 280 -38.30 -2.10 6.50
N ARG A 281 -38.41 -2.37 7.81
CA ARG A 281 -39.39 -1.70 8.68
C ARG A 281 -39.09 -0.21 8.81
N ALA A 282 -37.84 0.17 9.03
CA ALA A 282 -37.44 1.58 9.13
C ALA A 282 -37.76 2.38 7.86
N LEU A 283 -37.56 1.80 6.67
CA LEU A 283 -37.96 2.42 5.39
C LEU A 283 -39.48 2.43 5.16
N ALA A 284 -40.25 1.52 5.76
CA ALA A 284 -41.71 1.52 5.70
C ALA A 284 -42.32 2.55 6.66
N ASP A 285 -41.75 2.68 7.86
CA ASP A 285 -42.14 3.67 8.88
C ASP A 285 -41.81 5.10 8.42
N ASP A 286 -40.71 5.29 7.68
CA ASP A 286 -40.34 6.55 7.05
C ASP A 286 -40.08 6.42 5.53
N PRO A 287 -41.14 6.51 4.70
CA PRO A 287 -41.01 6.42 3.24
C PRO A 287 -40.18 7.52 2.58
N GLN A 288 -39.79 8.58 3.30
CA GLN A 288 -38.92 9.64 2.79
C GLN A 288 -37.43 9.37 3.06
N LEU A 289 -37.10 8.37 3.90
CA LEU A 289 -35.74 8.16 4.40
C LEU A 289 -34.74 7.83 3.28
N LEU A 290 -35.07 6.93 2.35
CA LEU A 290 -34.16 6.54 1.26
C LEU A 290 -33.86 7.71 0.30
N ASP A 291 -34.87 8.54 0.01
CA ASP A 291 -34.76 9.72 -0.85
C ASP A 291 -33.99 10.87 -0.14
N ALA A 292 -34.24 11.09 1.15
CA ALA A 292 -33.47 12.03 1.97
C ALA A 292 -32.00 11.61 2.11
N THR A 293 -31.72 10.32 2.31
CA THR A 293 -30.37 9.75 2.30
C THR A 293 -29.68 10.00 0.96
N ASN A 294 -30.35 9.68 -0.15
CA ASN A 294 -29.78 9.89 -1.48
C ASN A 294 -29.44 11.36 -1.77
N ARG A 295 -30.27 12.33 -1.32
CA ARG A 295 -29.90 13.75 -1.40
C ARG A 295 -28.56 14.06 -0.70
N GLN A 296 -28.35 13.54 0.51
CA GLN A 296 -27.10 13.79 1.25
C GLN A 296 -25.89 13.11 0.59
N LEU A 297 -26.04 11.88 0.07
CA LEU A 297 -25.00 11.22 -0.72
C LEU A 297 -24.59 12.02 -1.97
N GLN A 298 -25.55 12.71 -2.61
CA GLN A 298 -25.25 13.61 -3.75
C GLN A 298 -24.54 14.91 -3.35
N HIS A 299 -24.45 15.24 -2.06
CA HIS A 299 -23.56 16.29 -1.56
C HIS A 299 -22.13 15.77 -1.31
N LEU A 300 -21.95 14.52 -0.84
CA LEU A 300 -20.62 13.90 -0.71
C LEU A 300 -19.88 13.85 -2.04
N GLY A 301 -20.55 13.44 -3.12
CA GLY A 301 -19.92 13.34 -4.45
C GLY A 301 -19.50 14.66 -5.09
N ARG A 302 -19.71 15.80 -4.41
CA ARG A 302 -19.25 17.14 -4.83
C ARG A 302 -18.01 17.61 -4.08
N LEU A 303 -17.60 16.91 -3.02
CA LEU A 303 -16.42 17.25 -2.23
C LEU A 303 -15.15 16.98 -3.06
N SER A 304 -14.08 17.71 -2.75
CA SER A 304 -12.76 17.46 -3.35
C SER A 304 -12.24 16.10 -2.90
N ALA A 305 -11.36 15.49 -3.69
CA ALA A 305 -10.70 14.27 -3.27
C ALA A 305 -9.91 14.50 -1.97
N GLY A 306 -10.09 13.61 -0.99
CA GLY A 306 -9.52 13.73 0.36
C GLY A 306 -10.37 14.53 1.36
N GLU A 307 -11.40 15.27 0.92
CA GLU A 307 -12.24 16.11 1.79
C GLU A 307 -13.57 15.44 2.17
N TYR A 308 -13.58 14.17 2.57
CA TYR A 308 -14.83 13.39 2.75
C TYR A 308 -15.67 13.72 4.01
N ARG A 309 -15.38 14.81 4.72
CA ARG A 309 -16.16 15.25 5.89
C ARG A 309 -17.29 16.19 5.49
N LEU A 310 -18.53 15.71 5.55
CA LEU A 310 -19.73 16.56 5.55
C LEU A 310 -19.96 17.17 6.94
N ASP A 311 -19.43 18.38 7.19
CA ASP A 311 -20.13 19.28 8.10
C ASP A 311 -21.35 19.84 7.37
N SER A 312 -22.49 19.17 7.54
CA SER A 312 -23.76 19.62 6.96
C SER A 312 -24.30 20.90 7.61
N GLY A 313 -23.75 21.35 8.74
CA GLY A 313 -24.30 22.39 9.61
C GLY A 313 -25.66 22.03 10.26
N GLN A 314 -26.23 20.87 9.92
CA GLN A 314 -27.53 20.42 10.40
C GLN A 314 -27.36 19.59 11.67
N ARG A 315 -27.84 20.12 12.79
CA ARG A 315 -27.81 19.41 14.08
C ARG A 315 -28.99 18.46 14.23
N CYS A 316 -28.75 17.21 14.58
CA CYS A 316 -29.81 16.37 15.13
C CYS A 316 -30.01 16.67 16.64
N PRO A 317 -31.22 16.44 17.19
CA PRO A 317 -31.39 16.44 18.64
C PRO A 317 -30.44 15.43 19.28
N LEU A 318 -29.73 15.83 20.34
CA LEU A 318 -29.01 14.87 21.16
C LEU A 318 -30.04 13.96 21.86
N PRO A 319 -29.85 12.63 21.84
CA PRO A 319 -30.72 11.73 22.59
C PRO A 319 -30.56 11.95 24.09
N PRO A 320 -31.59 11.66 24.90
CA PRO A 320 -31.55 11.84 26.35
C PRO A 320 -30.45 11.03 27.06
N THR A 321 -29.92 10.00 26.39
CA THR A 321 -28.88 9.08 26.86
C THR A 321 -27.48 9.39 26.32
N ALA A 322 -27.29 10.52 25.62
CA ALA A 322 -25.95 10.94 25.22
C ALA A 322 -25.06 11.09 26.47
N PRO A 323 -23.79 10.62 26.45
CA PRO A 323 -22.92 10.73 27.63
C PRO A 323 -22.80 12.19 28.07
N GLU A 324 -23.02 12.48 29.35
CA GLU A 324 -22.58 13.75 29.92
C GLU A 324 -21.05 13.82 29.81
N ALA A 325 -20.52 14.92 29.28
CA ALA A 325 -19.09 15.08 29.14
C ALA A 325 -18.43 15.06 30.52
N GLY A 326 -17.24 14.47 30.61
CA GLY A 326 -16.41 14.53 31.80
C GLY A 326 -16.13 15.98 32.23
N GLU A 327 -15.80 16.16 33.51
CA GLU A 327 -15.67 17.46 34.18
C GLU A 327 -14.96 18.52 33.31
N GLY A 328 -15.74 19.50 32.82
CA GLY A 328 -15.25 20.66 32.06
C GLY A 328 -15.58 20.68 30.56
N GLY A 329 -16.11 19.60 29.98
CA GLY A 329 -16.55 19.57 28.58
C GLY A 329 -18.04 19.92 28.36
N GLN A 330 -18.39 20.33 27.14
CA GLN A 330 -19.74 20.09 26.59
C GLN A 330 -19.64 18.84 25.70
N THR A 331 -20.57 17.89 25.80
CA THR A 331 -20.62 16.76 24.86
C THR A 331 -20.93 17.32 23.48
N SER A 332 -20.00 17.21 22.53
CA SER A 332 -20.29 17.67 21.18
C SER A 332 -21.21 16.67 20.47
N GLU A 333 -21.96 17.13 19.48
CA GLU A 333 -22.75 16.23 18.63
C GLU A 333 -21.86 15.23 17.87
N ALA A 334 -20.58 15.55 17.65
CA ALA A 334 -19.61 14.65 17.04
C ALA A 334 -19.14 13.53 17.99
N ASP A 335 -19.06 13.79 19.29
CA ASP A 335 -18.69 12.78 20.29
C ASP A 335 -19.83 11.78 20.53
N ALA A 336 -21.08 12.26 20.44
CA ALA A 336 -22.26 11.42 20.53
C ALA A 336 -22.54 10.66 19.21
N TRP A 337 -22.28 11.28 18.04
CA TRP A 337 -22.79 10.78 16.77
C TRP A 337 -21.84 10.93 15.57
N PRO A 338 -21.66 9.87 14.77
CA PRO A 338 -22.15 8.51 14.95
C PRO A 338 -21.26 7.70 15.90
N TRP A 339 -21.86 6.77 16.65
CA TRP A 339 -21.12 5.95 17.60
C TRP A 339 -20.26 4.91 16.88
N ARG A 340 -18.95 5.14 16.89
CA ARG A 340 -17.94 4.21 16.39
C ARG A 340 -17.60 3.24 17.52
N GLY A 341 -17.96 1.97 17.35
CA GLY A 341 -17.35 0.89 18.13
C GLY A 341 -15.83 0.85 17.90
N ALA A 342 -15.11 0.03 18.69
CA ALA A 342 -13.67 -0.13 18.54
C ALA A 342 -13.28 -0.38 17.07
N GLY A 343 -12.31 0.38 16.56
CA GLY A 343 -12.06 0.55 15.14
C GLY A 343 -11.88 -0.77 14.39
N HIS A 344 -12.82 -1.08 13.50
CA HIS A 344 -12.75 -2.26 12.65
C HIS A 344 -11.73 -2.00 11.54
N TYR A 345 -10.70 -2.84 11.43
CA TYR A 345 -9.60 -2.66 10.47
C TYR A 345 -10.01 -2.98 9.02
N THR A 346 -11.19 -3.56 8.79
CA THR A 346 -11.63 -4.06 7.47
C THR A 346 -12.42 -3.05 6.63
N PHE A 347 -12.58 -1.81 7.09
CA PHE A 347 -13.26 -0.77 6.33
C PHE A 347 -12.80 0.63 6.71
N ASP A 348 -12.84 1.54 5.73
CA ASP A 348 -12.79 2.98 5.96
C ASP A 348 -14.14 3.50 6.44
N TYR A 349 -14.10 4.62 7.15
CA TYR A 349 -15.25 5.46 7.46
C TYR A 349 -15.07 6.84 6.79
N PRO A 350 -15.34 6.99 5.49
CA PRO A 350 -14.97 8.21 4.78
C PRO A 350 -15.74 9.44 5.25
N ALA A 351 -17.02 9.25 5.56
CA ALA A 351 -17.94 10.33 5.82
C ALA A 351 -18.96 9.97 6.91
N ASP A 352 -19.24 10.94 7.77
CA ASP A 352 -20.44 10.95 8.61
C ASP A 352 -21.29 12.16 8.22
N PHE A 353 -22.62 12.01 8.25
CA PHE A 353 -23.55 13.10 8.00
C PHE A 353 -24.87 12.90 8.78
N ARG A 354 -25.85 13.76 8.51
CA ARG A 354 -27.21 13.67 9.08
C ARG A 354 -28.24 13.56 7.97
N VAL A 355 -29.23 12.68 8.17
CA VAL A 355 -30.40 12.57 7.28
C VAL A 355 -31.63 13.05 8.03
N ARG A 356 -32.36 14.00 7.45
CA ARG A 356 -33.58 14.55 8.03
C ARG A 356 -34.78 14.26 7.15
N THR A 357 -35.87 13.85 7.78
CA THR A 357 -37.18 13.70 7.16
C THR A 357 -38.22 14.45 7.99
N ARG A 358 -39.50 14.35 7.62
CA ARG A 358 -40.60 14.81 8.47
C ARG A 358 -40.82 13.93 9.72
N HIS A 359 -40.26 12.72 9.75
CA HIS A 359 -40.50 11.70 10.77
C HIS A 359 -39.32 11.51 11.74
N GLY A 360 -38.10 11.91 11.34
CA GLY A 360 -36.92 11.73 12.18
C GLY A 360 -35.69 12.52 11.75
N CYS A 361 -34.66 12.39 12.58
CA CYS A 361 -33.29 12.85 12.32
C CYS A 361 -32.38 11.67 12.61
N TYR A 362 -31.56 11.29 11.64
CA TYR A 362 -30.74 10.09 11.67
C TYR A 362 -29.27 10.46 11.52
N GLY A 363 -28.41 9.86 12.34
CA GLY A 363 -26.97 9.82 12.07
C GLY A 363 -26.70 8.85 10.93
N ALA A 364 -25.79 9.19 10.02
CA ALA A 364 -25.41 8.34 8.91
C ALA A 364 -23.89 8.21 8.86
N SER A 365 -23.37 6.98 8.78
CA SER A 365 -21.96 6.69 8.50
C SER A 365 -21.83 5.97 7.17
N LEU A 366 -20.97 6.49 6.30
CA LEU A 366 -20.48 5.80 5.11
C LEU A 366 -19.35 4.86 5.54
N LEU A 367 -19.47 3.60 5.15
CA LEU A 367 -18.45 2.57 5.29
C LEU A 367 -18.00 2.14 3.89
N SER A 368 -16.70 1.97 3.68
CA SER A 368 -16.12 1.38 2.47
C SER A 368 -15.29 0.18 2.86
N ALA A 369 -15.60 -1.00 2.36
CA ALA A 369 -14.80 -2.19 2.61
C ALA A 369 -13.35 -1.97 2.14
N ARG A 370 -12.39 -2.45 2.94
CA ARG A 370 -10.99 -2.60 2.54
C ARG A 370 -10.76 -4.06 2.22
N SER A 371 -10.61 -4.40 0.94
CA SER A 371 -10.26 -5.75 0.55
C SER A 371 -9.55 -5.84 -0.79
N SER A 372 -8.37 -6.47 -0.78
CA SER A 372 -7.62 -6.87 -1.98
C SER A 372 -8.38 -7.82 -2.91
N TYR A 373 -9.43 -8.49 -2.43
CA TYR A 373 -10.23 -9.44 -3.21
C TYR A 373 -11.39 -8.77 -3.98
N GLN A 374 -11.46 -7.44 -3.96
CA GLN A 374 -12.56 -6.69 -4.56
C GLN A 374 -12.43 -6.59 -6.10
N VAL A 375 -13.27 -7.35 -6.80
CA VAL A 375 -13.34 -7.36 -8.28
C VAL A 375 -14.17 -6.23 -8.89
N SER A 376 -14.93 -5.48 -8.09
CA SER A 376 -15.75 -4.34 -8.53
C SER A 376 -16.02 -3.38 -7.37
N TYR A 377 -15.89 -2.07 -7.63
CA TYR A 377 -16.23 -1.01 -6.69
C TYR A 377 -17.71 -0.64 -6.69
N GLU A 378 -18.51 -1.21 -7.61
CA GLU A 378 -19.94 -0.85 -7.72
C GLU A 378 -20.70 -1.09 -6.41
N HIS A 379 -20.29 -2.08 -5.62
CA HIS A 379 -20.86 -2.41 -4.31
C HIS A 379 -19.83 -2.39 -3.17
N CYS A 380 -18.83 -1.51 -3.25
CA CYS A 380 -17.79 -1.35 -2.21
C CYS A 380 -18.28 -0.97 -0.83
N CYS A 381 -19.47 -0.37 -0.78
CA CYS A 381 -19.76 0.65 0.21
C CYS A 381 -21.17 0.48 0.75
N ARG A 382 -21.33 0.73 2.04
CA ARG A 382 -22.59 0.60 2.79
C ARG A 382 -22.81 1.87 3.60
N LEU A 383 -24.06 2.23 3.82
CA LEU A 383 -24.42 3.30 4.73
C LEU A 383 -25.16 2.71 5.93
N GLU A 384 -24.65 2.98 7.13
CA GLU A 384 -25.34 2.67 8.37
C GLU A 384 -26.11 3.89 8.86
N LEU A 385 -27.40 3.73 9.11
CA LEU A 385 -28.30 4.73 9.67
C LEU A 385 -28.59 4.43 11.14
N TYR A 386 -28.55 5.47 11.97
CA TYR A 386 -28.72 5.40 13.42
C TYR A 386 -29.81 6.37 13.89
N ARG A 387 -30.61 5.95 14.88
CA ARG A 387 -31.64 6.79 15.56
C ARG A 387 -31.19 7.30 16.93
N ALA A 388 -30.20 6.65 17.51
CA ALA A 388 -29.42 7.10 18.67
C ALA A 388 -27.99 6.51 18.58
N PRO A 389 -27.02 6.98 19.40
CA PRO A 389 -25.70 6.35 19.54
C PRO A 389 -25.86 4.87 19.87
N GLY A 390 -25.28 3.99 19.05
CA GLY A 390 -25.42 2.53 19.16
C GLY A 390 -26.76 1.95 18.67
N GLU A 391 -27.79 2.76 18.46
CA GLU A 391 -29.11 2.33 17.94
C GLU A 391 -29.14 2.42 16.41
N ARG A 392 -28.57 1.41 15.76
CA ARG A 392 -28.66 1.19 14.30
C ARG A 392 -30.11 0.91 13.91
N VAL A 393 -30.61 1.56 12.87
CA VAL A 393 -31.99 1.38 12.37
C VAL A 393 -32.08 0.91 10.92
N ALA A 394 -31.05 1.13 10.10
CA ALA A 394 -30.99 0.53 8.78
C ALA A 394 -29.55 0.42 8.25
N GLY A 395 -29.23 -0.70 7.61
CA GLY A 395 -28.07 -0.84 6.73
C GLY A 395 -28.51 -0.73 5.27
N LEU A 396 -27.94 0.21 4.51
CA LEU A 396 -28.28 0.44 3.12
C LEU A 396 -27.08 0.15 2.21
N PRO A 397 -27.13 -0.87 1.34
CA PRO A 397 -26.07 -1.10 0.36
C PRO A 397 -26.04 0.06 -0.65
N LEU A 398 -24.85 0.48 -1.05
CA LEU A 398 -24.66 1.58 -1.98
C LEU A 398 -24.24 1.05 -3.35
N ARG A 399 -24.92 1.51 -4.40
CA ARG A 399 -24.38 1.44 -5.76
C ARG A 399 -23.47 2.64 -5.97
N THR A 400 -22.23 2.39 -6.34
CA THR A 400 -21.15 3.36 -6.31
C THR A 400 -20.48 3.48 -7.68
N THR A 401 -20.16 4.70 -8.09
CA THR A 401 -19.34 4.97 -9.28
C THR A 401 -18.10 5.75 -8.86
N ARG A 402 -16.92 5.34 -9.37
CA ARG A 402 -15.61 5.93 -9.09
C ARG A 402 -15.07 6.62 -10.34
N ASP A 403 -14.98 7.94 -10.30
CA ASP A 403 -14.44 8.79 -11.38
C ASP A 403 -13.03 9.27 -11.03
N VAL A 404 -12.08 9.30 -11.98
CA VAL A 404 -10.76 9.93 -11.76
C VAL A 404 -10.94 11.44 -11.63
N ALA A 405 -10.48 11.99 -10.51
CA ALA A 405 -10.50 13.43 -10.23
C ALA A 405 -9.15 14.09 -10.53
N ARG A 406 -8.05 13.39 -10.21
CA ARG A 406 -6.67 13.78 -10.49
C ARG A 406 -5.80 12.52 -10.55
N ALA A 407 -4.74 12.56 -11.35
CA ALA A 407 -3.67 11.58 -11.30
C ALA A 407 -2.34 12.32 -11.37
N GLU A 408 -1.45 12.13 -10.41
CA GLU A 408 -0.20 12.88 -10.28
C GLU A 408 0.98 12.00 -9.86
N LEU A 409 2.14 12.26 -10.46
CA LEU A 409 3.38 11.61 -10.07
C LEU A 409 3.88 12.19 -8.75
N ILE A 410 4.26 11.30 -7.85
CA ILE A 410 4.82 11.61 -6.54
C ILE A 410 6.17 10.91 -6.37
N GLN A 411 6.97 11.40 -5.43
CA GLN A 411 8.06 10.61 -4.85
C GLN A 411 7.57 10.08 -3.51
N LEU A 412 7.83 8.79 -3.27
CA LEU A 412 7.61 8.13 -1.99
C LEU A 412 8.97 7.97 -1.34
N ASP A 413 9.13 8.52 -0.15
CA ASP A 413 10.31 8.28 0.67
C ASP A 413 10.21 6.83 1.17
N LEU A 414 11.21 6.01 0.85
CA LEU A 414 11.31 4.68 1.43
C LEU A 414 11.95 4.86 2.81
N GLU A 415 11.14 4.79 3.87
CA GLU A 415 11.65 4.74 5.24
C GLU A 415 12.66 3.59 5.35
N ASP A 416 13.81 3.85 5.98
CA ASP A 416 14.85 2.83 6.21
C ASP A 416 14.27 1.71 7.09
N GLY A 417 13.78 0.64 6.45
CA GLY A 417 13.23 -0.53 7.13
C GLY A 417 14.31 -1.25 7.93
N GLY A 418 14.20 -1.14 9.26
CA GLY A 418 15.06 -1.84 10.23
C GLY A 418 14.52 -3.19 10.67
#